data_AF-A0A7J7JKG1-F1
#
_entry.id   AF-A0A7J7JKG1-F1
#
_cell.length_a   1.000
_cell.length_b   1.000
_cell.length_c   1.000
_cell.angle_alpha   90.00
_cell.angle_beta   90.00
_cell.angle_gamma   90.00
#
_symmetry.space_group_name_H-M   'P 1'
#
loop_
_entity.id
_entity.type
_entity.pdbx_description
1 polymer ?
#
loop_
_entity_poly.entity_id
_entity_poly.type
_entity_poly.pdbx_seq_one_letter_code
_entity_poly.pdbx_strand_id
1 'polypeptide(L)'
;MCGGNKDTECSSKNFLFSNAASWRLYSPENVNSKSVRVFYLVWRWFWTILFTTFLVLSGALPQTWYTDQSQRIKYFIYLTNWGYLTFCIAQIWNAATSTAGYFTQDMEVRWYMKINWFLYSLTSSPAVLISLLFWALIYSSSYPLEPDTFFTHGINCLFTLLDIWLTAMPIKILHFYVPASFAVVYVVFSVIYDYSNGTNALLRPYIYSVNSN
;
A
#
# COMPACT_ATOMS: atom_id res chain seq x y z
N MET A 1 -31.42 -28.22 -9.42
CA MET A 1 -32.39 -27.97 -10.50
C MET A 1 -33.15 -26.71 -10.18
N CYS A 2 -33.20 -25.78 -11.14
CA CYS A 2 -33.76 -24.44 -11.02
C CYS A 2 -35.30 -24.44 -11.02
N GLY A 3 -35.90 -23.43 -10.37
CA GLY A 3 -37.24 -22.93 -10.63
C GLY A 3 -37.21 -21.40 -10.57
N GLY A 4 -37.35 -20.74 -11.72
CA GLY A 4 -37.37 -19.27 -11.86
C GLY A 4 -38.78 -18.69 -11.82
N ASN A 5 -39.04 -17.39 -11.92
CA ASN A 5 -38.24 -16.16 -11.86
C ASN A 5 -39.29 -15.02 -11.92
N LYS A 6 -39.19 -13.98 -11.08
CA LYS A 6 -39.52 -12.56 -11.39
C LYS A 6 -39.23 -11.63 -10.20
N ASP A 7 -38.07 -11.83 -9.57
CA ASP A 7 -37.41 -10.80 -8.77
C ASP A 7 -36.32 -10.18 -9.64
N THR A 8 -36.73 -9.40 -10.64
CA THR A 8 -35.81 -8.55 -11.41
C THR A 8 -35.82 -7.14 -10.83
N GLU A 9 -35.39 -7.01 -9.58
CA GLU A 9 -34.69 -5.80 -9.18
C GLU A 9 -33.20 -6.01 -9.50
N CYS A 10 -32.81 -5.49 -10.66
CA CYS A 10 -31.42 -5.24 -11.01
C CYS A 10 -30.89 -4.18 -10.02
N SER A 11 -30.58 -4.60 -8.79
CA SER A 11 -29.82 -3.79 -7.85
C SER A 11 -28.49 -3.46 -8.52
N SER A 12 -28.22 -2.17 -8.69
CA SER A 12 -27.06 -1.65 -9.41
C SER A 12 -25.81 -2.42 -8.96
N LYS A 13 -25.27 -3.26 -9.84
CA LYS A 13 -24.00 -3.96 -9.63
C LYS A 13 -22.92 -2.89 -9.57
N ASN A 14 -22.68 -2.34 -8.39
CA ASN A 14 -21.56 -1.47 -8.14
C ASN A 14 -20.30 -2.29 -8.44
N PHE A 15 -19.62 -1.95 -9.53
CA PHE A 15 -18.38 -2.57 -10.01
C PHE A 15 -17.33 -2.75 -8.91
N LEU A 16 -17.39 -1.89 -7.89
CA LEU A 16 -16.51 -1.84 -6.73
C LEU A 16 -16.75 -2.93 -5.67
N PHE A 17 -17.99 -3.43 -5.53
CA PHE A 17 -18.38 -4.27 -4.38
C PHE A 17 -19.24 -5.49 -4.74
N SER A 18 -19.43 -5.79 -6.02
CA SER A 18 -20.38 -6.84 -6.46
C SER A 18 -20.14 -8.16 -5.71
N ASN A 19 -21.03 -8.52 -4.79
CA ASN A 19 -21.11 -9.78 -4.06
C ASN A 19 -19.93 -10.13 -3.12
N ALA A 20 -19.11 -9.16 -2.69
CA ALA A 20 -18.08 -9.44 -1.69
C ALA A 20 -18.72 -9.52 -0.29
N ALA A 21 -18.72 -10.71 0.31
CA ALA A 21 -19.13 -10.88 1.69
C ALA A 21 -18.25 -10.04 2.62
N SER A 22 -18.84 -9.38 3.62
CA SER A 22 -18.16 -8.45 4.54
C SER A 22 -16.90 -9.03 5.18
N TRP A 23 -16.94 -10.31 5.55
CA TRP A 23 -15.81 -11.03 6.16
C TRP A 23 -14.54 -11.01 5.30
N ARG A 24 -14.69 -11.00 3.97
CA ARG A 24 -13.57 -10.94 3.04
C ARG A 24 -12.78 -9.64 3.16
N LEU A 25 -13.39 -8.62 3.76
CA LEU A 25 -12.78 -7.30 3.89
C LEU A 25 -11.79 -7.18 5.05
N TYR A 26 -11.68 -8.22 5.89
CA TYR A 26 -10.91 -8.13 7.13
C TYR A 26 -10.34 -9.47 7.64
N SER A 27 -10.50 -10.57 6.91
CA SER A 27 -10.14 -11.91 7.39
C SER A 27 -9.24 -12.67 6.41
N PRO A 28 -8.61 -13.79 6.84
CA PRO A 28 -7.85 -14.64 5.95
C PRO A 28 -8.76 -15.42 4.98
N GLU A 29 -8.19 -15.90 3.89
CA GLU A 29 -8.87 -16.74 2.89
C GLU A 29 -9.24 -18.11 3.50
N ASN A 30 -10.51 -18.50 3.35
CA ASN A 30 -11.06 -19.84 3.55
C ASN A 30 -10.78 -20.59 4.87
N VAL A 31 -10.83 -19.97 6.06
CA VAL A 31 -10.79 -20.75 7.32
C VAL A 31 -11.57 -20.11 8.48
N ASN A 32 -12.61 -20.80 8.99
CA ASN A 32 -13.38 -20.41 10.19
C ASN A 32 -12.70 -20.78 11.53
N SER A 33 -11.53 -21.41 11.51
CA SER A 33 -10.82 -21.82 12.73
C SER A 33 -10.36 -20.61 13.54
N LYS A 34 -10.66 -20.63 14.85
CA LYS A 34 -10.21 -19.61 15.81
C LYS A 34 -8.69 -19.43 15.78
N SER A 35 -7.94 -20.52 15.73
CA SER A 35 -6.47 -20.47 15.73
C SER A 35 -5.91 -19.75 14.50
N VAL A 36 -6.52 -19.95 13.33
CA VAL A 36 -6.10 -19.27 12.09
C VAL A 36 -6.43 -17.78 12.14
N ARG A 37 -7.59 -17.41 12.67
CA ARG A 37 -7.97 -15.99 12.85
C ARG A 37 -7.03 -15.28 13.83
N VAL A 38 -6.64 -15.94 14.93
CA VAL A 38 -5.65 -15.41 15.88
C VAL A 38 -4.28 -15.26 15.23
N PHE A 39 -3.82 -16.29 14.50
CA PHE A 39 -2.56 -16.22 13.75
C PHE A 39 -2.55 -15.04 12.77
N TYR A 40 -3.65 -14.86 12.03
CA TYR A 40 -3.81 -13.74 11.10
C TYR A 40 -3.73 -12.38 11.80
N LEU A 41 -4.32 -12.22 12.99
CA LEU A 41 -4.17 -10.99 13.77
C LEU A 41 -2.72 -10.75 14.21
N VAL A 42 -2.04 -11.79 14.69
CA VAL A 42 -0.61 -11.69 15.07
C VAL A 42 0.23 -11.29 13.86
N TRP A 43 -0.01 -11.91 12.69
CA TRP A 43 0.61 -11.53 11.42
C TRP A 43 0.39 -10.05 11.09
N ARG A 44 -0.86 -9.58 11.15
CA ARG A 44 -1.22 -8.18 10.85
C ARG A 44 -0.48 -7.19 11.75
N TRP A 45 -0.48 -7.43 13.06
CA TRP A 45 0.18 -6.55 14.02
C TRP A 45 1.71 -6.62 13.94
N PHE A 46 2.29 -7.80 13.77
CA PHE A 46 3.73 -7.97 13.59
C PHE A 46 4.26 -7.13 12.43
N TRP A 47 3.67 -7.27 11.24
CA TRP A 47 4.11 -6.54 10.06
C TRP A 47 3.82 -5.05 10.15
N THR A 48 2.67 -4.66 10.70
CA THR A 48 2.34 -3.25 10.93
C THR A 48 3.37 -2.58 11.84
N ILE A 49 3.73 -3.21 12.94
CA ILE A 49 4.75 -2.71 13.87
C ILE A 49 6.11 -2.63 13.17
N LEU A 50 6.50 -3.66 12.41
CA LEU A 50 7.77 -3.66 11.69
C LEU A 50 7.87 -2.50 10.68
N PHE A 51 6.86 -2.31 9.82
CA PHE A 51 6.87 -1.26 8.80
C PHE A 51 6.79 0.14 9.40
N THR A 52 5.94 0.34 10.42
CA THR A 52 5.86 1.64 11.12
C THR A 52 7.15 1.97 11.86
N THR A 53 7.83 0.98 12.44
CA THR A 53 9.14 1.18 13.05
C THR A 53 10.15 1.64 12.01
N PHE A 54 10.19 0.98 10.86
CA PHE A 54 11.09 1.37 9.78
C PHE A 54 10.77 2.77 9.24
N LEU A 55 9.48 3.14 9.11
CA LEU A 55 9.06 4.50 8.76
C LEU A 55 9.64 5.53 9.75
N VAL A 56 9.47 5.30 11.05
CA VAL A 56 10.01 6.18 12.09
C VAL A 56 11.54 6.25 12.01
N LEU A 57 12.22 5.12 11.84
CA LEU A 57 13.68 5.08 11.72
C LEU A 57 14.21 5.78 10.47
N SER A 58 13.53 5.65 9.32
CA SER A 58 13.88 6.34 8.07
C SER A 58 13.85 7.86 8.22
N GLY A 59 12.94 8.36 9.09
CA GLY A 59 12.86 9.77 9.44
C GLY A 59 13.82 10.17 10.56
N ALA A 60 14.06 9.31 11.55
CA ALA A 60 14.79 9.65 12.78
C ALA A 60 16.32 9.51 12.69
N LEU A 61 16.81 8.56 11.89
CA LEU A 61 18.25 8.32 11.74
C LEU A 61 18.86 9.32 10.75
N PRO A 62 20.10 9.78 10.97
CA PRO A 62 20.83 10.53 9.96
C PRO A 62 21.03 9.67 8.72
N GLN A 63 20.54 10.16 7.59
CA GLN A 63 20.61 9.45 6.32
C GLN A 63 21.43 10.26 5.33
N THR A 64 22.02 9.57 4.35
CA THR A 64 22.83 10.14 3.28
C THR A 64 22.01 10.93 2.25
N TRP A 65 20.68 10.85 2.30
CA TRP A 65 19.80 11.43 1.28
C TRP A 65 19.54 12.93 1.45
N TYR A 66 20.01 13.60 2.50
CA TYR A 66 19.83 15.04 2.72
C TYR A 66 21.14 15.75 3.12
N THR A 67 21.28 17.03 2.72
CA THR A 67 22.49 17.84 3.01
C THR A 67 22.53 18.37 4.44
N ASP A 68 21.39 18.82 4.97
CA ASP A 68 21.28 19.36 6.32
C ASP A 68 19.95 18.96 6.97
N GLN A 69 19.86 19.10 8.31
CA GLN A 69 18.67 18.71 9.07
C GLN A 69 17.39 19.43 8.63
N SER A 70 17.49 20.66 8.10
CA SER A 70 16.32 21.40 7.59
C SER A 70 15.77 20.80 6.30
N GLN A 71 16.61 20.13 5.50
CA GLN A 71 16.19 19.43 4.28
C GLN A 71 15.49 18.09 4.55
N ARG A 72 15.43 17.60 5.80
CA ARG A 72 14.69 16.36 6.13
C ARG A 72 13.21 16.44 5.76
N ILE A 73 12.61 17.63 5.76
CA ILE A 73 11.22 17.81 5.32
C ILE A 73 11.01 17.42 3.85
N LYS A 74 12.08 17.43 3.03
CA LYS A 74 12.03 17.00 1.63
C LYS A 74 11.72 15.51 1.48
N TYR A 75 11.70 14.73 2.57
CA TYR A 75 11.14 13.37 2.57
C TYR A 75 9.77 13.33 1.86
N PHE A 76 8.91 14.33 2.10
CA PHE A 76 7.56 14.40 1.57
C PHE A 76 7.47 14.87 0.10
N ILE A 77 8.58 14.96 -0.64
CA ILE A 77 8.52 15.27 -2.08
C ILE A 77 8.72 14.03 -2.95
N TYR A 78 9.21 12.92 -2.39
CA TYR A 78 9.53 11.71 -3.13
C TYR A 78 8.33 10.77 -3.21
N LEU A 79 8.04 10.26 -4.41
CA LEU A 79 6.97 9.27 -4.66
C LEU A 79 7.14 8.01 -3.84
N THR A 80 8.38 7.50 -3.73
CA THR A 80 8.70 6.31 -2.93
C THR A 80 8.27 6.49 -1.48
N ASN A 81 8.49 7.68 -0.92
CA ASN A 81 8.14 8.01 0.46
C ASN A 81 6.63 8.17 0.63
N TRP A 82 5.96 8.81 -0.33
CA TRP A 82 4.48 8.85 -0.40
C TRP A 82 3.87 7.44 -0.44
N GLY A 83 4.44 6.55 -1.26
CA GLY A 83 4.05 5.15 -1.34
C GLY A 83 4.25 4.41 -0.02
N TYR A 84 5.40 4.60 0.63
CA TYR A 84 5.68 3.93 1.90
C TYR A 84 4.81 4.44 3.07
N LEU A 85 4.55 5.74 3.13
CA LEU A 85 3.62 6.36 4.09
C LEU A 85 2.21 5.80 3.93
N THR A 86 1.69 5.82 2.70
CA THR A 86 0.34 5.30 2.40
C THR A 86 0.24 3.80 2.65
N PHE A 87 1.30 3.04 2.36
CA PHE A 87 1.41 1.63 2.73
C PHE A 87 1.33 1.44 4.25
N CYS A 88 2.09 2.17 5.06
CA CYS A 88 2.02 2.07 6.52
C CYS A 88 0.61 2.40 7.06
N ILE A 89 -0.04 3.44 6.52
CA ILE A 89 -1.43 3.79 6.86
C ILE A 89 -2.38 2.62 6.52
N ALA A 90 -2.23 2.03 5.34
CA ALA A 90 -3.03 0.87 4.92
C ALA A 90 -2.85 -0.31 5.88
N GLN A 91 -1.61 -0.61 6.30
CA GLN A 91 -1.33 -1.71 7.22
C GLN A 91 -1.94 -1.49 8.60
N ILE A 92 -1.82 -0.28 9.16
CA ILE A 92 -2.47 0.09 10.43
C ILE A 92 -3.99 -0.08 10.31
N TRP A 93 -4.57 0.45 9.24
CA TRP A 93 -6.01 0.37 9.01
C TRP A 93 -6.49 -1.08 8.86
N ASN A 94 -5.70 -1.91 8.18
CA ASN A 94 -6.00 -3.32 7.96
C ASN A 94 -5.89 -4.13 9.25
N ALA A 95 -4.88 -3.87 10.09
CA ALA A 95 -4.77 -4.47 11.41
C ALA A 95 -5.97 -4.10 12.29
N ALA A 96 -6.33 -2.81 12.34
CA ALA A 96 -7.49 -2.34 13.11
C ALA A 96 -8.81 -2.94 12.61
N THR A 97 -9.04 -2.95 11.29
CA THR A 97 -10.23 -3.54 10.67
C THR A 97 -10.30 -5.04 10.92
N SER A 98 -9.17 -5.75 10.81
CA SER A 98 -9.08 -7.19 11.10
C SER A 98 -9.39 -7.49 12.57
N THR A 99 -8.90 -6.68 13.50
CA THR A 99 -9.21 -6.80 14.93
C THR A 99 -10.70 -6.53 15.20
N ALA A 100 -11.27 -5.47 14.62
CA ALA A 100 -12.69 -5.18 14.75
C ALA A 100 -13.54 -6.34 14.22
N GLY A 101 -13.23 -6.84 13.02
CA GLY A 101 -13.92 -7.98 12.42
C GLY A 101 -13.69 -9.31 13.15
N TYR A 102 -12.60 -9.43 13.92
CA TYR A 102 -12.39 -10.58 14.79
C TYR A 102 -13.45 -10.66 15.90
N PHE A 103 -13.72 -9.52 16.55
CA PHE A 103 -14.64 -9.42 17.68
C PHE A 103 -16.10 -9.29 17.26
N THR A 104 -16.38 -8.48 16.24
CA THR A 104 -17.76 -8.15 15.82
C THR A 104 -18.37 -9.20 14.90
N GLN A 105 -17.55 -9.83 14.05
CA GLN A 105 -18.01 -10.74 12.99
C GLN A 105 -19.14 -10.14 12.14
N ASP A 106 -19.00 -8.84 11.84
CA ASP A 106 -19.97 -8.06 11.08
C ASP A 106 -20.38 -8.76 9.77
N MET A 107 -21.67 -9.01 9.61
CA MET A 107 -22.25 -9.64 8.41
C MET A 107 -22.57 -8.62 7.30
N GLU A 108 -22.54 -7.33 7.62
CA GLU A 108 -22.80 -6.23 6.70
C GLU A 108 -21.53 -5.42 6.41
N VAL A 109 -21.43 -4.89 5.19
CA VAL A 109 -20.28 -4.06 4.80
C VAL A 109 -20.41 -2.67 5.40
N ARG A 110 -19.48 -2.33 6.31
CA ARG A 110 -19.41 -1.00 6.93
C ARG A 110 -18.44 -0.07 6.18
N TRP A 111 -18.58 1.23 6.40
CA TRP A 111 -17.78 2.27 5.73
C TRP A 111 -16.27 2.07 5.92
N TYR A 112 -15.83 1.69 7.13
CA TYR A 112 -14.42 1.50 7.44
C TYR A 112 -13.81 0.28 6.70
N MET A 113 -14.62 -0.72 6.37
CA MET A 113 -14.20 -1.86 5.55
C MET A 113 -14.00 -1.46 4.09
N LYS A 114 -14.82 -0.53 3.59
CA LYS A 114 -14.65 0.05 2.24
C LYS A 114 -13.35 0.86 2.15
N ILE A 115 -13.03 1.61 3.20
CA ILE A 115 -11.74 2.29 3.32
C ILE A 115 -10.59 1.27 3.35
N ASN A 116 -10.73 0.18 4.12
CA ASN A 116 -9.72 -0.87 4.16
C ASN A 116 -9.43 -1.44 2.77
N TRP A 117 -10.50 -1.77 2.03
CA TRP A 117 -10.38 -2.25 0.66
C TRP A 117 -9.73 -1.25 -0.28
N PHE A 118 -10.09 0.03 -0.17
CA PHE A 118 -9.51 1.08 -1.00
C PHE A 118 -8.01 1.24 -0.73
N LEU A 119 -7.61 1.33 0.54
CA LEU A 119 -6.22 1.44 0.96
C LEU A 119 -5.40 0.20 0.56
N TYR A 120 -5.98 -0.99 0.68
CA TYR A 120 -5.36 -2.22 0.22
C TYR A 120 -5.15 -2.21 -1.30
N SER A 121 -6.16 -1.83 -2.07
CA SER A 121 -6.06 -1.71 -3.53
C SER A 121 -5.04 -0.65 -3.97
N LEU A 122 -4.98 0.47 -3.24
CA LEU A 122 -4.03 1.56 -3.47
C LEU A 122 -2.58 1.15 -3.25
N THR A 123 -2.31 0.22 -2.35
CA THR A 123 -0.94 -0.07 -1.89
C THR A 123 -0.41 -1.43 -2.37
N SER A 124 -1.24 -2.48 -2.37
CA SER A 124 -0.81 -3.84 -2.75
C SER A 124 -0.52 -4.00 -4.25
N SER A 125 -1.30 -3.35 -5.13
CA SER A 125 -1.07 -3.43 -6.58
C SER A 125 0.24 -2.74 -7.02
N PRO A 126 0.52 -1.48 -6.62
CA PRO A 126 1.78 -0.84 -6.98
C PRO A 126 3.00 -1.41 -6.25
N ALA A 127 2.87 -1.97 -5.04
CA ALA A 127 3.99 -2.59 -4.33
C ALA A 127 4.70 -3.67 -5.18
N VAL A 128 3.93 -4.55 -5.83
CA VAL A 128 4.47 -5.59 -6.71
C VAL A 128 5.04 -5.00 -8.00
N LEU A 129 4.27 -4.13 -8.69
CA LEU A 129 4.67 -3.55 -9.96
C LEU A 129 5.94 -2.70 -9.85
N ILE A 130 6.00 -1.77 -8.87
CA ILE A 130 7.14 -0.88 -8.67
C ILE A 130 8.37 -1.69 -8.30
N SER A 131 8.23 -2.71 -7.44
CA SER A 131 9.37 -3.54 -7.06
C SER A 131 9.91 -4.31 -8.25
N LEU A 132 9.04 -4.89 -9.10
CA LEU A 132 9.47 -5.54 -10.34
C LEU A 132 10.21 -4.58 -11.27
N LEU A 133 9.66 -3.39 -11.51
CA LEU A 133 10.29 -2.37 -12.36
C LEU A 133 11.63 -1.89 -11.78
N PHE A 134 11.71 -1.70 -10.46
CA PHE A 134 12.93 -1.30 -9.79
C PHE A 134 14.04 -2.35 -10.00
N TRP A 135 13.77 -3.62 -9.67
CA TRP A 135 14.78 -4.68 -9.79
C TRP A 135 15.14 -4.99 -11.25
N ALA A 136 14.20 -4.83 -12.19
CA ALA A 136 14.45 -5.11 -13.60
C ALA A 136 15.15 -3.96 -14.35
N LEU A 137 14.86 -2.70 -13.99
CA LEU A 137 15.25 -1.54 -14.81
C LEU A 137 16.15 -0.53 -14.10
N ILE A 138 16.15 -0.49 -12.76
CA ILE A 138 16.81 0.57 -11.98
C ILE A 138 17.97 0.02 -11.15
N TYR A 139 17.80 -1.16 -10.55
CA TYR A 139 18.83 -1.76 -9.70
C TYR A 139 20.09 -2.07 -10.51
N SER A 140 21.23 -1.63 -9.97
CA SER A 140 22.56 -1.96 -10.49
C SER A 140 23.39 -2.55 -9.36
N SER A 141 24.02 -3.69 -9.63
CA SER A 141 24.97 -4.34 -8.71
C SER A 141 26.28 -3.55 -8.55
N SER A 142 26.48 -2.47 -9.31
CA SER A 142 27.63 -1.57 -9.18
C SER A 142 27.63 -0.76 -7.88
N TYR A 143 26.50 -0.67 -7.18
CA TYR A 143 26.38 0.07 -5.93
C TYR A 143 25.86 -0.83 -4.80
N PRO A 144 26.27 -0.58 -3.53
CA PRO A 144 25.75 -1.31 -2.39
C PRO A 144 24.23 -1.18 -2.28
N LEU A 145 23.56 -2.28 -1.92
CA LEU A 145 22.12 -2.24 -1.68
C LEU A 145 21.83 -1.53 -0.36
N GLU A 146 21.23 -0.35 -0.45
CA GLU A 146 20.85 0.43 0.73
C GLU A 146 19.71 -0.25 1.51
N PRO A 147 19.72 -0.21 2.86
CA PRO A 147 18.65 -0.77 3.68
C PRO A 147 17.25 -0.26 3.31
N ASP A 148 17.10 1.05 3.06
CA ASP A 148 15.83 1.68 2.67
C ASP A 148 15.28 1.11 1.36
N THR A 149 16.16 0.91 0.38
CA THR A 149 15.82 0.29 -0.89
C THR A 149 15.38 -1.16 -0.70
N PHE A 150 16.13 -1.94 0.10
CA PHE A 150 15.81 -3.34 0.37
C PHE A 150 14.47 -3.50 1.10
N PHE A 151 14.18 -2.65 2.09
CA PHE A 151 12.91 -2.70 2.80
C PHE A 151 11.73 -2.26 1.93
N THR A 152 11.91 -1.18 1.17
CA THR A 152 10.82 -0.56 0.39
C THR A 152 10.47 -1.35 -0.87
N HIS A 153 11.43 -2.04 -1.49
CA HIS A 153 11.19 -2.83 -2.71
C HIS A 153 11.30 -4.34 -2.50
N GLY A 154 12.15 -4.81 -1.59
CA GLY A 154 12.30 -6.23 -1.30
C GLY A 154 11.25 -6.72 -0.31
N ILE A 155 11.38 -6.30 0.95
CA ILE A 155 10.53 -6.77 2.06
C ILE A 155 9.05 -6.38 1.83
N ASN A 156 8.78 -5.17 1.35
CA ASN A 156 7.44 -4.71 1.03
C ASN A 156 6.76 -5.60 -0.04
N CYS A 157 7.48 -5.95 -1.11
CA CYS A 157 6.98 -6.80 -2.17
C CYS A 157 6.72 -8.23 -1.66
N LEU A 158 7.69 -8.81 -0.95
CA LEU A 158 7.55 -10.15 -0.36
C LEU A 158 6.34 -10.21 0.58
N PHE A 159 6.22 -9.23 1.49
CA PHE A 159 5.07 -9.12 2.37
C PHE A 159 3.77 -9.05 1.56
N THR A 160 3.70 -8.17 0.56
CA THR A 160 2.48 -7.96 -0.23
C THR A 160 2.07 -9.24 -0.96
N LEU A 161 3.03 -9.97 -1.54
CA LEU A 161 2.76 -11.26 -2.16
C LEU A 161 2.16 -12.23 -1.14
N LEU A 162 2.84 -12.47 -0.02
CA LEU A 162 2.35 -13.35 1.05
C LEU A 162 0.97 -12.91 1.56
N ASP A 163 0.73 -11.60 1.61
CA ASP A 163 -0.53 -11.06 2.08
C ASP A 163 -1.68 -11.32 1.12
N ILE A 164 -1.44 -11.19 -0.20
CA ILE A 164 -2.40 -11.57 -1.25
C ILE A 164 -2.78 -13.05 -1.14
N TRP A 165 -1.82 -13.93 -0.79
CA TRP A 165 -2.11 -15.35 -0.55
C TRP A 165 -2.91 -15.59 0.73
N LEU A 166 -2.68 -14.79 1.77
CA LEU A 166 -3.26 -15.01 3.09
C LEU A 166 -4.66 -14.38 3.23
N THR A 167 -4.91 -13.23 2.61
CA THR A 167 -6.15 -12.46 2.80
C THR A 167 -7.25 -12.87 1.83
N ALA A 168 -8.49 -12.75 2.28
CA ALA A 168 -9.67 -12.92 1.45
C ALA A 168 -10.05 -11.68 0.62
N MET A 169 -9.23 -10.62 0.68
CA MET A 169 -9.52 -9.34 0.04
C MET A 169 -9.74 -9.50 -1.47
N PRO A 170 -10.88 -9.04 -2.01
CA PRO A 170 -11.11 -9.06 -3.44
C PRO A 170 -10.26 -7.99 -4.16
N ILE A 171 -9.11 -8.39 -4.72
CA ILE A 171 -8.37 -7.61 -5.71
C ILE A 171 -8.67 -8.13 -7.11
N LYS A 172 -8.93 -7.21 -8.04
CA LYS A 172 -9.04 -7.47 -9.48
C LYS A 172 -8.10 -6.49 -10.20
N ILE A 173 -7.52 -6.92 -11.31
CA ILE A 173 -6.67 -6.06 -12.17
C ILE A 173 -7.39 -4.77 -12.56
N LEU A 174 -8.72 -4.83 -12.72
CA LEU A 174 -9.55 -3.68 -13.03
C LEU A 174 -9.52 -2.56 -11.98
N HIS A 175 -9.04 -2.80 -10.75
CA HIS A 175 -8.87 -1.77 -9.73
C HIS A 175 -7.58 -0.95 -9.91
N PHE A 176 -6.80 -1.18 -10.97
CA PHE A 176 -5.55 -0.45 -11.26
C PHE A 176 -5.74 1.07 -11.42
N TYR A 177 -6.97 1.55 -11.67
CA TYR A 177 -7.25 2.98 -11.67
C TYR A 177 -6.97 3.65 -10.32
N VAL A 178 -7.03 2.93 -9.19
CA VAL A 178 -6.77 3.47 -7.84
C VAL A 178 -5.30 3.92 -7.71
N PRO A 179 -4.29 3.03 -7.87
CA PRO A 179 -2.90 3.46 -7.84
C PRO A 179 -2.51 4.38 -9.00
N ALA A 180 -3.14 4.23 -10.18
CA ALA A 180 -2.89 5.15 -11.30
C ALA A 180 -3.31 6.59 -10.95
N SER A 181 -4.45 6.77 -10.29
CA SER A 181 -4.91 8.09 -9.84
C SER A 181 -3.94 8.72 -8.84
N PHE A 182 -3.39 7.91 -7.93
CA PHE A 182 -2.37 8.37 -6.98
C PHE A 182 -1.08 8.84 -7.68
N ALA A 183 -0.64 8.10 -8.71
CA ALA A 183 0.50 8.51 -9.53
C ALA A 183 0.24 9.83 -10.27
N VAL A 184 -0.97 10.03 -10.81
CA VAL A 184 -1.36 11.30 -11.44
C VAL A 184 -1.31 12.46 -10.45
N VAL A 185 -1.83 12.28 -9.23
CA VAL A 185 -1.76 13.30 -8.16
C VAL A 185 -0.30 13.65 -7.85
N TYR A 186 0.57 12.65 -7.75
CA TYR A 186 1.99 12.89 -7.52
C TYR A 186 2.65 13.65 -8.68
N VAL A 187 2.34 13.31 -9.94
CA VAL A 187 2.86 14.04 -11.10
C VAL A 187 2.42 15.51 -11.08
N VAL A 188 1.15 15.79 -10.79
CA VAL A 188 0.65 17.17 -10.66
C VAL A 188 1.39 17.92 -9.55
N PHE A 189 1.54 17.30 -8.38
CA PHE A 189 2.35 17.86 -7.29
C PHE A 189 3.78 18.16 -7.75
N SER A 190 4.43 17.22 -8.44
CA SER A 190 5.82 17.33 -8.90
C SER A 190 6.01 18.50 -9.86
N VAL A 191 5.06 18.70 -10.77
CA VAL A 191 5.05 19.82 -11.72
C VAL A 191 4.91 21.15 -10.98
N ILE A 192 3.94 21.27 -10.06
CA ILE A 192 3.75 22.50 -9.27
C ILE A 192 4.99 22.81 -8.43
N TYR A 193 5.59 21.78 -7.82
CA TYR A 193 6.78 21.89 -7.00
C TYR A 193 7.97 22.42 -7.81
N ASP A 194 8.15 21.91 -9.02
CA ASP A 194 9.20 22.35 -9.96
C ASP A 194 9.00 23.82 -10.38
N TYR A 195 7.78 24.19 -10.80
CA TYR A 195 7.45 25.60 -11.11
C TYR A 195 7.59 26.56 -9.92
N SER A 196 7.62 26.03 -8.71
CA SER A 196 7.86 26.80 -7.48
C SER A 196 9.35 26.90 -7.11
N ASN A 197 10.26 26.53 -8.02
CA ASN A 197 11.71 26.44 -7.80
C ASN A 197 12.07 25.46 -6.65
N GLY A 198 11.31 24.38 -6.52
CA GLY A 198 11.56 23.34 -5.52
C GLY A 198 12.88 22.60 -5.77
N THR A 199 13.63 22.36 -4.71
CA THR A 199 14.88 21.57 -4.76
C THR A 199 14.69 20.18 -4.18
N ASN A 200 15.58 19.23 -4.50
CA ASN A 200 15.67 18.01 -3.72
C ASN A 200 16.36 18.23 -2.36
N ALA A 201 16.44 17.16 -1.57
CA ALA A 201 17.11 17.16 -0.27
C ALA A 201 18.62 17.45 -0.33
N LEU A 202 19.22 17.45 -1.54
CA LEU A 202 20.60 17.81 -1.83
C LEU A 202 20.75 19.20 -2.48
N LEU A 203 19.71 20.03 -2.40
CA LEU A 203 19.66 21.39 -2.95
C LEU A 203 19.81 21.48 -4.48
N ARG A 204 19.58 20.40 -5.22
CA ARG A 204 19.61 20.40 -6.69
C ARG A 204 18.22 20.77 -7.26
N PRO A 205 18.15 21.38 -8.46
CA PRO A 205 16.90 21.90 -9.05
C PRO A 205 16.08 20.81 -9.75
N TYR A 206 15.95 19.64 -9.12
CA TYR A 206 15.13 18.53 -9.61
C TYR A 206 14.82 17.59 -8.44
N ILE A 207 13.67 16.91 -8.45
CA ILE A 207 13.36 15.86 -7.45
C ILE A 207 14.18 14.59 -7.74
N TYR A 208 14.09 14.11 -8.99
CA TYR A 208 14.79 12.91 -9.47
C TYR A 208 15.78 13.28 -10.55
N SER A 209 17.01 12.76 -10.50
CA SER A 209 17.94 12.89 -11.61
C SER A 209 17.50 11.95 -12.73
N VAL A 210 17.24 12.51 -13.90
CA VAL A 210 17.25 11.73 -15.14
C VAL A 210 18.71 11.63 -15.55
N ASN A 211 19.27 10.43 -15.67
CA ASN A 211 20.68 10.22 -15.98
C ASN A 211 21.13 11.12 -17.15
N SER A 212 21.92 12.15 -16.86
CA SER A 212 22.76 12.80 -17.85
C SER A 212 24.06 12.00 -17.89
N ASN A 213 24.14 11.05 -18.81
CA ASN A 213 25.45 10.62 -19.31
C ASN A 213 26.15 11.80 -19.96
#